data_AF-A0A183D880-F1
#
_entry.id   AF-A0A183D880-F1
#
_cell.length_a   1.000
_cell.length_b   1.000
_cell.length_c   1.000
_cell.angle_alpha   90.00
_cell.angle_beta   90.00
_cell.angle_gamma   90.00
#
_symmetry.space_group_name_H-M   'P 1'
#
loop_
_entity.id
_entity.type
_entity.pdbx_description
1 polymer ?
#
loop_
_entity_poly.entity_id
_entity_poly.type
_entity_poly.pdbx_seq_one_letter_code
_entity_poly.pdbx_strand_id
1 'polypeptide(L)' 'MDGRLQVSTRKCFPHVMYCQLWRYPEVTSTQQLKAVPHCRYPYSKRLDFVCVNPYHYEKVETPGALLLY' A
#
# COMPACT_ATOMS: atom_id res chain seq x y z
N MET A 1 -2.78 -9.60 -15.15
CA MET A 1 -2.75 -8.12 -15.01
C MET A 1 -1.83 -7.77 -13.85
N ASP A 2 -1.22 -6.57 -13.83
CA ASP A 2 -0.16 -6.18 -12.89
C ASP A 2 -0.66 -5.47 -11.61
N GLY A 3 -1.98 -5.40 -11.42
CA GLY A 3 -2.60 -4.87 -10.19
C GLY A 3 -2.49 -3.36 -9.98
N ARG A 4 -2.08 -2.61 -11.01
CA ARG A 4 -1.93 -1.15 -10.95
C ARG A 4 -3.22 -0.43 -11.35
N LEU A 5 -3.56 0.63 -10.60
CA LEU A 5 -4.60 1.59 -10.95
C LEU A 5 -3.97 2.73 -11.75
N GLN A 6 -4.63 3.13 -12.85
CA GLN A 6 -4.26 4.32 -13.60
C GLN A 6 -5.22 5.46 -13.24
N VAL A 7 -4.65 6.59 -12.80
CA VAL A 7 -5.37 7.84 -12.54
C VAL A 7 -4.74 8.92 -13.40
N SER A 8 -5.49 9.42 -14.39
CA SER A 8 -4.94 10.27 -15.45
C SER A 8 -3.74 9.58 -16.14
N THR A 9 -2.56 10.20 -16.14
CA THR A 9 -1.33 9.69 -16.75
C THR A 9 -0.47 8.87 -15.79
N ARG A 10 -0.82 8.78 -14.50
CA ARG A 10 0.00 8.10 -13.47
C ARG A 10 -0.53 6.70 -13.18
N LYS A 11 0.39 5.72 -13.13
CA LYS A 11 0.11 4.36 -12.67
C LYS A 11 0.61 4.19 -11.23
N CYS A 12 -0.24 3.70 -10.34
CA CYS A 12 0.07 3.50 -8.93
C CYS A 12 -0.55 2.19 -8.42
N PHE A 13 -0.14 1.75 -7.23
CA PHE A 13 -0.87 0.69 -6.54
C PHE A 13 -2.00 1.35 -5.72
N PRO A 14 -3.25 0.88 -5.85
CA PRO A 14 -4.39 1.58 -5.24
C PRO A 14 -4.28 1.65 -3.72
N HIS A 15 -3.94 0.55 -3.05
CA HIS A 15 -3.76 0.55 -1.58
C HIS A 15 -2.62 1.49 -1.12
N VAL A 16 -1.54 1.64 -1.91
CA VAL A 16 -0.47 2.61 -1.61
C VAL A 16 -0.98 4.04 -1.76
N MET A 17 -1.63 4.36 -2.88
CA MET A 17 -2.19 5.69 -3.14
C MET A 17 -3.17 6.12 -2.03
N TYR A 18 -4.08 5.23 -1.63
CA TYR A 18 -5.08 5.54 -0.62
C TYR A 18 -4.49 5.62 0.80
N CYS A 19 -3.52 4.78 1.15
CA CYS A 19 -2.79 4.95 2.42
C CYS A 19 -1.99 6.26 2.45
N GLN A 20 -1.37 6.62 1.33
CA GLN A 20 -0.64 7.88 1.20
C GLN A 20 -1.56 9.09 1.38
N LEU A 21 -2.74 9.07 0.75
CA LEU A 21 -3.68 10.18 0.77
C LEU A 21 -4.30 10.41 2.15
N TRP A 22 -4.58 9.35 2.92
CA TRP A 22 -5.42 9.44 4.13
C TRP A 22 -4.73 9.09 5.45
N ARG A 23 -3.54 8.46 5.45
CA ARG A 23 -2.84 8.07 6.68
C ARG A 23 -1.38 8.50 6.72
N TYR A 24 -0.62 8.18 5.67
CA TYR A 24 0.85 8.23 5.70
C TYR A 24 1.41 8.92 4.44
N PRO A 25 1.50 10.26 4.39
CA PRO A 25 1.90 11.01 3.19
C PRO A 25 3.27 10.61 2.61
N GLU A 26 4.15 10.06 3.43
CA GLU A 26 5.50 9.57 3.09
C GLU A 26 5.53 8.14 2.51
N VAL A 27 4.42 7.41 2.53
CA VAL A 27 4.32 6.08 1.92
C VAL A 27 4.26 6.22 0.41
N THR A 28 5.20 5.59 -0.28
CA THR A 28 5.33 5.64 -1.75
C THR A 28 5.41 4.26 -2.40
N SER A 29 5.58 3.20 -1.60
CA SER A 29 5.81 1.85 -2.10
C SER A 29 4.98 0.79 -1.35
N THR A 30 4.77 -0.35 -2.00
CA THR A 30 4.06 -1.50 -1.40
C THR A 30 4.84 -2.13 -0.24
N GLN A 31 6.16 -1.98 -0.19
CA GLN A 31 7.02 -2.54 0.85
C GLN A 31 6.87 -1.82 2.20
N GLN A 32 6.38 -0.58 2.19
CA GLN A 32 6.15 0.21 3.40
C GLN A 32 4.79 -0.10 4.06
N LEU A 33 3.99 -1.03 3.52
CA LEU A 33 2.67 -1.37 4.04
C LEU A 33 2.53 -2.87 4.28
N LYS A 34 1.98 -3.21 5.44
CA LYS A 34 1.59 -4.58 5.78
C LYS A 34 0.10 -4.62 6.13
N ALA A 35 -0.64 -5.52 5.50
CA ALA A 35 -2.07 -5.67 5.81
C ALA A 35 -2.29 -6.22 7.23
N VAL A 36 -3.35 -5.76 7.90
CA VAL A 36 -3.80 -6.31 9.18
C VAL A 36 -4.27 -7.76 9.03
N PRO A 37 -4.14 -8.62 10.06
CA PRO A 37 -4.41 -10.05 9.93
C PRO A 37 -5.83 -10.41 9.46
N HIS A 38 -6.83 -9.60 9.81
CA HIS A 38 -8.24 -9.84 9.48
C HIS A 38 -8.66 -9.26 8.12
N CYS A 39 -7.73 -8.67 7.36
CA CYS A 39 -8.04 -8.20 6.01
C CYS A 39 -8.34 -9.40 5.10
N ARG A 40 -9.53 -9.41 4.49
CA ARG A 40 -9.96 -10.49 3.58
C ARG A 40 -9.27 -10.43 2.21
N TYR A 41 -8.94 -9.22 1.75
CA TYR A 41 -8.39 -8.97 0.41
C TYR A 41 -7.06 -8.19 0.44
N PRO A 42 -6.04 -8.63 1.19
CA PRO A 42 -4.76 -7.91 1.25
C PRO A 42 -4.03 -8.01 -0.09
N TYR A 43 -3.31 -6.95 -0.47
CA TYR A 43 -2.52 -6.93 -1.71
C TYR A 43 -1.56 -8.12 -1.85
N SER A 44 -0.96 -8.59 -0.75
CA SER A 44 -0.02 -9.72 -0.74
C SER A 44 -0.61 -11.05 -1.21
N LYS A 45 -1.93 -11.25 -1.11
CA LYS A 45 -2.58 -12.52 -1.51
C LYS A 45 -2.85 -12.61 -3.03
N ARG A 46 -2.65 -11.53 -3.80
CA ARG A 46 -2.83 -11.50 -5.27
C ARG A 46 -4.19 -12.09 -5.73
N LEU A 47 -5.26 -11.72 -5.03
CA LEU A 47 -6.63 -12.12 -5.36
C LEU A 47 -7.22 -11.24 -6.48
N ASP A 48 -8.40 -11.60 -6.98
CA ASP A 48 -9.14 -10.82 -7.99
C ASP A 48 -9.51 -9.41 -7.52
N PHE A 49 -9.67 -9.24 -6.20
CA PHE A 49 -9.94 -7.95 -5.55
C PHE A 49 -8.83 -7.57 -4.59
N VAL A 50 -8.57 -6.26 -4.48
CA VAL A 50 -7.64 -5.68 -3.52
C VAL A 50 -8.37 -4.74 -2.58
N CYS A 51 -8.14 -4.91 -1.28
CA CYS A 51 -8.63 -3.99 -0.25
C CYS A 51 -7.87 -2.66 -0.37
N VAL A 52 -8.62 -1.56 -0.41
CA VAL A 52 -8.09 -0.20 -0.49
C VAL A 52 -8.34 0.62 0.78
N ASN A 53 -9.02 0.05 1.77
CA ASN A 53 -9.25 0.71 3.06
C ASN A 53 -7.89 0.98 3.74
N PRO A 54 -7.49 2.25 3.95
CA PRO A 54 -6.21 2.57 4.57
C PRO A 54 -6.02 1.96 5.96
N TYR A 55 -7.11 1.84 6.73
CA TYR A 55 -7.09 1.28 8.09
C TYR A 55 -6.88 -0.23 8.15
N HIS A 56 -6.84 -0.90 6.99
CA HIS A 56 -6.46 -2.32 6.90
C HIS A 56 -4.97 -2.52 6.58
N TYR A 57 -4.16 -1.46 6.57
CA TYR A 57 -2.72 -1.51 6.31
C TYR A 57 -1.94 -0.71 7.33
N GLU A 58 -0.99 -1.33 8.00
CA GLU A 58 -0.07 -0.65 8.90
C GLU A 58 1.23 -0.30 8.17
N LYS A 59 1.77 0.89 8.46
CA LYS A 59 3.07 1.30 7.96
C LYS A 59 4.16 0.45 8.62
N VAL A 60 5.09 -0.04 7.82
CA VAL A 60 6.28 -0.74 8.31
C VAL A 60 7.54 0.00 7.88
N GLU A 61 8.57 -0.05 8.71
CA GLU A 61 9.87 0.49 8.35
C GLU A 61 10.55 -0.43 7.33
N THR A 62 11.02 0.16 6.24
CA THR A 62 11.82 -0.56 5.25
C THR A 62 13.29 -0.61 5.72
N PRO A 63 13.97 -1.76 5.60
CA PRO A 63 15.41 -1.86 5.88
C PRO A 63 16.17 -0.85 5.01
N GLY A 64 16.64 0.24 5.62
CA GLY A 64 17.28 1.38 4.93
C GLY A 64 16.76 2.75 5.37
N ALA A 65 15.53 2.85 5.89
CA ALA A 65 15.01 4.12 6.44
C ALA A 65 15.73 4.52 7.74
N LEU A 66 16.17 3.54 8.53
CA LEU A 66 16.92 3.72 9.79
C LEU A 66 18.38 4.16 9.57
N LEU A 67 18.91 4.06 8.35
CA LEU A 67 20.31 4.45 8.05
C LEU A 67 20.45 5.92 7.65
N LEU A 68 19.34 6.68 7.65
CA LEU A 68 19.29 8.09 7.26
C LEU A 68 19.00 9.04 8.43
N TYR A 69 19.04 8.52 9.67
CA TYR A 69 18.91 9.29 10.91
C TYR A 69 20.15 9.08 11.80
#